data_AF-A0A963PSN5-F1
#
_entry.id   AF-A0A963PSN5-F1
#
_cell.length_a   1.000
_cell.length_b   1.000
_cell.length_c   1.000
_cell.angle_alpha   90.00
_cell.angle_beta   90.00
_cell.angle_gamma   90.00
#
_symmetry.space_group_name_H-M   'P 1'
#
loop_
_entity.id
_entity.type
_entity.pdbx_description
1 polymer ?
#
loop_
_entity_poly.entity_id
_entity_poly.type
_entity_poly.pdbx_seq_one_letter_code
_entity_poly.pdbx_strand_id
1 'polypeptide(L)'
;FPAELKFAGFDGLVVYGKAATPKYLWLHDGEPELRDASHLWGKGAWETETALREELGDDKVEVACIGPAGENLVRYAAIMNMRNRACGRTGMGAVMGAKNLKAIAVRGRQNPSVADSAGVKRVARLGAKEYKTNGGMTELGELGTAGVVLPQEFSGGLPTRNYSSGHFEECEEISGERMAETILVGRDTCYACVVRCKREVEFEND
;
A
#
# COMPACT_ATOMS: atom_id res chain seq x y z
N PHE A 1 3.90 3.74 5.89
CA PHE A 1 3.90 5.16 5.47
C PHE A 1 3.04 6.07 6.36
N PRO A 2 1.69 5.96 6.48
CA PRO A 2 0.92 7.01 7.20
C PRO A 2 1.21 7.10 8.71
N ALA A 3 1.44 5.97 9.37
CA ALA A 3 1.88 5.95 10.77
C ALA A 3 3.22 6.66 10.94
N GLU A 4 4.17 6.38 10.03
CA GLU A 4 5.49 7.01 10.01
C GLU A 4 5.42 8.52 9.78
N LEU A 5 4.49 8.99 8.94
CA LEU A 5 4.21 10.41 8.75
C LEU A 5 3.75 11.09 10.05
N LYS A 6 2.84 10.45 10.79
CA LYS A 6 2.42 10.92 12.11
C LYS A 6 3.57 10.90 13.13
N PHE A 7 4.44 9.88 13.10
CA PHE A 7 5.63 9.80 13.96
C PHE A 7 6.71 10.82 13.59
N ALA A 8 6.68 11.36 12.37
CA ALA A 8 7.54 12.45 11.94
C ALA A 8 6.96 13.83 12.30
N GLY A 9 5.76 13.90 12.89
CA GLY A 9 5.13 15.15 13.34
C GLY A 9 4.17 15.79 12.33
N PHE A 10 3.86 15.12 11.22
CA PHE A 10 3.00 15.67 10.17
C PHE A 10 1.62 14.99 10.14
N ASP A 11 0.56 15.79 10.01
CA ASP A 11 -0.81 15.31 9.80
C ASP A 11 -1.18 15.12 8.34
N GLY A 12 -0.56 15.91 7.47
CA GLY A 12 -0.83 15.92 6.05
C GLY A 12 0.19 16.76 5.30
N LEU A 13 0.20 16.59 3.98
CA LEU A 13 1.12 17.27 3.08
C LEU A 13 0.31 17.83 1.91
N VAL A 14 0.58 19.08 1.54
CA VAL A 14 -0.05 19.70 0.38
C VAL A 14 1.05 20.19 -0.56
N VAL A 15 1.11 19.61 -1.75
CA VAL A 15 2.14 19.91 -2.74
C VAL A 15 1.58 20.82 -3.82
N TYR A 16 2.04 22.07 -3.83
CA TYR A 16 1.71 23.05 -4.86
C TYR A 16 2.81 23.15 -5.92
N GLY A 17 2.47 23.73 -7.07
CA GLY A 17 3.42 23.97 -8.16
C GLY A 17 3.94 22.69 -8.83
N LYS A 18 5.09 22.83 -9.48
CA LYS A 18 5.84 21.79 -10.20
C LYS A 18 7.33 22.10 -10.08
N ALA A 19 8.16 21.11 -9.75
CA ALA A 19 9.61 21.27 -9.72
C ALA A 19 10.21 21.32 -11.14
N ALA A 20 11.31 22.05 -11.32
CA ALA A 20 11.99 22.15 -12.63
C ALA A 20 12.64 20.82 -13.07
N THR A 21 13.17 20.07 -12.11
CA THR A 21 13.74 18.72 -12.29
C THR A 21 13.05 17.73 -11.35
N PRO A 22 13.20 16.40 -11.55
CA PRO A 22 12.74 15.40 -10.59
C PRO A 22 13.22 15.67 -9.17
N LYS A 23 12.30 15.65 -8.21
CA LYS A 23 12.58 15.80 -6.77
C LYS A 23 11.94 14.70 -5.95
N TYR A 24 12.49 14.45 -4.77
CA TYR A 24 11.79 13.72 -3.72
C TYR A 24 11.74 14.56 -2.45
N LEU A 25 10.67 14.39 -1.67
CA LEU A 25 10.51 15.05 -0.37
C LEU A 25 10.99 14.10 0.72
N TRP A 26 11.91 14.56 1.55
CA TRP A 26 12.41 13.85 2.72
C TRP A 26 11.82 14.47 3.98
N LEU A 27 11.10 13.68 4.76
CA LEU A 27 10.43 14.12 5.99
C LEU A 27 11.08 13.40 7.18
N HIS A 28 11.83 14.13 7.99
CA HIS A 28 12.49 13.55 9.16
C HIS A 28 12.55 14.55 10.31
N ASP A 29 12.42 14.04 11.54
CA ASP A 29 12.58 14.84 12.77
C ASP A 29 11.73 16.13 12.86
N GLY A 30 10.59 16.16 12.16
CA GLY A 30 9.70 17.34 12.11
C GLY A 30 9.99 18.31 10.97
N GLU A 31 11.01 18.06 10.15
CA GLU A 31 11.47 18.96 9.10
C GLU A 31 11.25 18.38 7.68
N PRO A 32 10.79 19.20 6.72
CA PRO A 32 10.72 18.82 5.32
C PRO A 32 11.94 19.30 4.52
N GLU A 33 12.54 18.41 3.73
CA GLU A 33 13.66 18.73 2.83
C GLU A 33 13.35 18.24 1.40
N LEU A 34 13.50 19.12 0.41
CA LEU A 34 13.32 18.75 -1.00
C LEU A 34 14.67 18.43 -1.64
N ARG A 35 14.84 17.18 -2.08
CA ARG A 35 16.10 16.65 -2.62
C ARG A 35 16.00 16.29 -4.09
N ASP A 36 17.13 16.20 -4.77
CA ASP A 36 17.17 15.76 -6.16
C ASP A 36 16.78 14.29 -6.29
N ALA A 37 15.97 13.96 -7.31
CA ALA A 37 15.55 12.59 -7.59
C ALA A 37 15.84 12.18 -9.04
N SER A 38 16.76 12.86 -9.72
CA SER A 38 17.04 12.59 -11.13
C SER A 38 17.59 11.18 -11.32
N HIS A 39 18.34 10.65 -10.35
CA HIS A 39 18.84 9.28 -10.31
C HIS A 39 17.76 8.22 -10.03
N LEU A 40 16.59 8.63 -9.53
CA LEU A 40 15.45 7.77 -9.24
C LEU A 40 14.40 7.78 -10.37
N TRP A 41 14.45 8.79 -11.23
CA TRP A 41 13.52 8.92 -12.35
C TRP A 41 13.70 7.76 -13.35
N GLY A 42 12.61 7.15 -13.79
CA GLY A 42 12.61 5.95 -14.63
C GLY A 42 12.63 4.63 -13.84
N LYS A 43 13.01 4.63 -12.55
CA LYS A 43 12.98 3.42 -11.71
C LYS A 43 11.56 3.00 -11.34
N GLY A 44 11.35 1.69 -11.18
CA GLY A 44 10.13 1.14 -10.59
C GLY A 44 9.94 1.53 -9.12
N ALA A 45 8.75 1.27 -8.57
CA ALA A 45 8.45 1.60 -7.17
C ALA A 45 9.36 0.86 -6.19
N TRP A 46 9.65 -0.42 -6.44
CA TRP A 46 10.51 -1.24 -5.57
C TRP A 46 11.95 -0.75 -5.57
N GLU A 47 12.50 -0.49 -6.75
CA GLU A 47 13.86 0.03 -6.92
C GLU A 47 14.00 1.42 -6.30
N THR A 48 12.96 2.27 -6.40
CA THR A 48 12.94 3.60 -5.79
C THR A 48 12.97 3.51 -4.26
N GLU A 49 12.15 2.63 -3.67
CA GLU A 49 12.13 2.41 -2.22
C GLU A 49 13.46 1.88 -1.70
N THR A 50 14.05 0.88 -2.38
CA THR A 50 15.36 0.32 -2.01
C THR A 50 16.46 1.38 -2.10
N ALA A 51 16.55 2.11 -3.22
CA ALA A 51 17.57 3.14 -3.41
C ALA A 51 17.48 4.26 -2.36
N LEU A 52 16.26 4.68 -1.98
CA LEU A 52 16.08 5.69 -0.95
C LEU A 52 16.45 5.19 0.45
N ARG A 53 16.18 3.93 0.79
CA ARG A 53 16.62 3.35 2.07
C ARG A 53 18.13 3.27 2.17
N GLU A 54 18.80 2.86 1.09
CA GLU A 54 20.25 2.82 0.98
C GLU A 54 20.87 4.23 1.07
N GLU A 55 20.34 5.19 0.30
CA GLU A 55 20.81 6.58 0.29
C GLU A 55 20.69 7.25 1.68
N LEU A 56 19.60 6.94 2.41
CA LEU A 56 19.32 7.51 3.73
C LEU A 56 19.89 6.69 4.89
N GLY A 57 20.43 5.50 4.63
CA GLY A 57 21.05 4.63 5.62
C GLY A 57 20.09 4.11 6.71
N ASP A 58 18.79 3.98 6.42
CA ASP A 58 17.79 3.49 7.38
C ASP A 58 16.70 2.66 6.68
N ASP A 59 16.71 1.35 6.92
CA ASP A 59 15.72 0.41 6.37
C ASP A 59 14.29 0.63 6.88
N LYS A 60 14.11 1.44 7.94
CA LYS A 60 12.79 1.80 8.47
C LYS A 60 12.20 3.03 7.77
N VAL A 61 12.90 3.61 6.80
CA VAL A 61 12.31 4.65 5.96
C VAL A 61 11.12 4.09 5.21
N GLU A 62 10.01 4.81 5.33
CA GLU A 62 8.79 4.53 4.59
C GLU A 62 8.74 5.44 3.37
N VAL A 63 8.46 4.86 2.20
CA VAL A 63 8.43 5.59 0.93
C VAL A 63 7.05 5.47 0.29
N ALA A 64 6.51 6.59 -0.16
CA ALA A 64 5.41 6.66 -1.11
C ALA A 64 5.96 7.25 -2.42
N CYS A 65 5.87 6.50 -3.53
CA CYS A 65 6.51 6.88 -4.78
C CYS A 65 5.66 6.54 -6.01
N ILE A 66 6.05 7.11 -7.14
CA ILE A 66 5.54 6.74 -8.46
C ILE A 66 6.57 5.92 -9.22
N GLY A 67 6.10 5.03 -10.09
CA GLY A 67 6.92 4.39 -11.12
C GLY A 67 6.79 5.10 -12.48
N PRO A 68 7.29 4.49 -13.57
CA PRO A 68 7.26 5.05 -14.92
C PRO A 68 5.86 5.45 -15.40
N ALA A 69 4.80 4.76 -14.95
CA ALA A 69 3.42 5.14 -15.28
C ALA A 69 3.04 6.54 -14.76
N GLY A 70 3.47 6.90 -13.55
CA GLY A 70 3.22 8.22 -12.99
C GLY A 70 4.06 9.30 -13.67
N GLU A 71 5.33 9.00 -13.95
CA GLU A 71 6.26 9.88 -14.66
C GLU A 71 5.75 10.22 -16.07
N ASN A 72 5.17 9.23 -16.76
CA ASN A 72 4.57 9.36 -18.09
C ASN A 72 3.10 9.78 -18.09
N LEU A 73 2.56 10.21 -16.94
CA LEU A 73 1.20 10.75 -16.81
C LEU A 73 0.07 9.80 -17.25
N VAL A 74 0.25 8.48 -17.07
CA VAL A 74 -0.81 7.51 -17.32
C VAL A 74 -2.01 7.83 -16.43
N ARG A 75 -3.20 7.98 -17.02
CA ARG A 75 -4.40 8.52 -16.33
C ARG A 75 -4.85 7.74 -15.10
N TYR A 76 -4.43 6.48 -14.98
CA TYR A 76 -4.70 5.59 -13.85
C TYR A 76 -3.43 5.22 -13.07
N ALA A 77 -2.34 5.97 -13.23
CA ALA A 77 -1.12 5.75 -12.46
C ALA A 77 -1.39 5.87 -10.96
N ALA A 78 -0.84 4.90 -10.22
CA ALA A 78 -0.94 4.80 -8.77
C ALA A 78 0.24 5.50 -8.07
N ILE A 79 0.05 5.80 -6.79
CA ILE A 79 1.15 6.01 -5.84
C ILE A 79 1.31 4.71 -5.06
N MET A 80 2.54 4.21 -5.00
CA MET A 80 2.89 2.94 -4.37
C MET A 80 3.68 3.18 -3.08
N ASN A 81 3.44 2.37 -2.05
CA ASN A 81 4.23 2.37 -0.81
C ASN A 81 4.45 0.94 -0.31
N MET A 82 5.53 0.72 0.45
CA MET A 82 5.91 -0.61 0.96
C MET A 82 5.84 -1.70 -0.12
N ARG A 83 6.28 -1.36 -1.34
CA ARG A 83 6.28 -2.23 -2.54
C ARG A 83 4.90 -2.67 -3.07
N ASN A 84 3.89 -2.88 -2.23
CA ASN A 84 2.64 -3.58 -2.58
C ASN A 84 1.36 -2.90 -2.03
N ARG A 85 1.47 -1.70 -1.47
CA ARG A 85 0.33 -0.88 -1.03
C ARG A 85 0.12 0.23 -2.06
N ALA A 86 -1.12 0.43 -2.49
CA ALA A 86 -1.44 1.32 -3.61
C ALA A 86 -2.52 2.33 -3.25
N CYS A 87 -2.25 3.60 -3.49
CA CYS A 87 -3.29 4.59 -3.79
C CYS A 87 -3.58 4.47 -5.29
N GLY A 88 -4.38 3.46 -5.65
CA GLY A 88 -4.38 2.87 -6.99
C GLY A 88 -5.36 3.43 -8.03
N ARG A 89 -6.24 4.35 -7.67
CA ARG A 89 -7.30 4.86 -8.56
C ARG A 89 -7.20 6.38 -8.74
N THR A 90 -8.03 6.89 -9.65
CA THR A 90 -8.22 8.33 -9.94
C THR A 90 -6.96 9.09 -10.37
N GLY A 91 -5.89 8.39 -10.77
CA GLY A 91 -4.73 8.99 -11.42
C GLY A 91 -3.82 9.81 -10.52
N MET A 92 -3.83 9.57 -9.20
CA MET A 92 -3.02 10.35 -8.26
C MET A 92 -1.51 10.23 -8.52
N GLY A 93 -1.05 9.10 -9.08
CA GLY A 93 0.33 8.94 -9.52
C GLY A 93 0.69 9.86 -10.70
N ALA A 94 -0.24 10.11 -11.62
CA ALA A 94 -0.03 11.05 -12.72
C ALA A 94 0.00 12.49 -12.22
N VAL A 95 -0.85 12.84 -11.24
CA VAL A 95 -0.81 14.17 -10.59
C VAL A 95 0.54 14.39 -9.90
N MET A 96 1.05 13.39 -9.19
CA MET A 96 2.36 13.45 -8.53
C MET A 96 3.50 13.57 -9.56
N GLY A 97 3.46 12.79 -10.65
CA GLY A 97 4.44 12.87 -11.75
C GLY A 97 4.41 14.19 -12.51
N ALA A 98 3.23 14.78 -12.74
CA ALA A 98 3.09 16.09 -13.38
C ALA A 98 3.81 17.22 -12.62
N LYS A 99 4.03 17.03 -11.31
CA LYS A 99 4.76 17.95 -10.43
C LYS A 99 6.26 17.70 -10.39
N ASN A 100 6.77 16.71 -11.14
CA ASN A 100 8.14 16.20 -11.06
C ASN A 100 8.50 15.70 -9.64
N LEU A 101 7.52 15.20 -8.88
CA LEU A 101 7.75 14.63 -7.55
C LEU A 101 7.82 13.10 -7.67
N LYS A 102 9.02 12.54 -7.54
CA LYS A 102 9.27 11.09 -7.66
C LYS A 102 8.78 10.31 -6.44
N ALA A 103 9.05 10.83 -5.26
CA ALA A 103 8.76 10.16 -4.00
C ALA A 103 8.58 11.13 -2.85
N ILE A 104 7.95 10.62 -1.79
CA ILE A 104 7.98 11.17 -0.44
C ILE A 104 8.56 10.05 0.42
N ALA A 105 9.70 10.30 1.04
CA ALA A 105 10.33 9.44 2.01
C ALA A 105 10.10 10.03 3.40
N VAL A 106 9.83 9.18 4.39
CA VAL A 106 9.55 9.63 5.76
C VAL A 106 10.15 8.72 6.80
N ARG A 107 10.67 9.33 7.87
CA ARG A 107 11.14 8.64 9.07
C ARG A 107 10.75 9.41 10.31
N GLY A 108 10.00 8.76 11.19
CA GLY A 108 9.43 9.34 12.39
C GLY A 108 9.84 8.62 13.67
N ARG A 109 10.25 9.36 14.69
CA ARG A 109 10.66 8.81 16.00
C ARG A 109 9.80 9.31 17.15
N GLN A 110 8.85 10.20 16.87
CA GLN A 110 7.97 10.77 17.87
C GLN A 110 6.85 9.81 18.24
N ASN A 111 6.43 9.85 19.50
CA ASN A 111 5.25 9.16 19.98
C ASN A 111 4.09 10.17 20.00
N PRO A 112 3.03 9.97 19.19
CA PRO A 112 1.88 10.86 19.20
C PRO A 112 1.19 10.87 20.58
N SER A 113 0.78 12.05 21.03
CA SER A 113 0.01 12.18 22.27
C SER A 113 -1.42 11.69 22.07
N VAL A 114 -1.98 11.09 23.11
CA VAL A 114 -3.35 10.56 23.13
C VAL A 114 -4.03 11.03 24.41
N ALA A 115 -5.22 11.61 24.29
CA ALA A 115 -5.96 12.16 25.43
C ALA A 115 -6.34 11.10 26.48
N ASP A 116 -6.87 9.94 26.05
CA ASP A 116 -7.14 8.78 26.93
C ASP A 116 -6.37 7.55 26.43
N SER A 117 -5.12 7.43 26.85
CA SER A 117 -4.27 6.29 26.49
C SER A 117 -4.83 4.95 27.00
N ALA A 118 -5.52 4.95 28.15
CA ALA A 118 -6.13 3.75 28.70
C ALA A 118 -7.34 3.33 27.85
N GLY A 119 -8.17 4.27 27.42
CA GLY A 119 -9.29 4.05 26.52
C GLY A 119 -8.90 3.48 25.18
N VAL A 120 -7.89 4.08 24.53
CA VAL A 120 -7.38 3.56 23.25
C VAL A 120 -6.88 2.11 23.42
N LYS A 121 -6.14 1.82 24.50
CA LYS A 121 -5.69 0.45 24.79
C LYS A 121 -6.85 -0.51 25.05
N ARG A 122 -7.91 -0.08 25.75
CA ARG A 122 -9.11 -0.91 25.98
C ARG A 122 -9.80 -1.26 24.66
N VAL A 123 -10.05 -0.28 23.79
CA VAL A 123 -10.71 -0.50 22.49
C VAL A 123 -9.85 -1.37 21.57
N ALA A 124 -8.54 -1.13 21.50
CA ALA A 124 -7.64 -1.96 20.70
C ALA A 124 -7.65 -3.44 21.14
N ARG A 125 -7.64 -3.70 22.45
CA ARG A 125 -7.75 -5.06 23.01
C ARG A 125 -9.10 -5.70 22.73
N LEU A 126 -10.19 -4.92 22.81
CA LEU A 126 -11.52 -5.40 22.50
C LEU A 126 -11.60 -5.85 21.04
N GLY A 127 -11.17 -5.01 20.09
CA GLY A 127 -11.16 -5.36 18.67
C GLY A 127 -10.34 -6.62 18.38
N ALA A 128 -9.16 -6.76 18.99
CA ALA A 128 -8.34 -7.97 18.85
C ALA A 128 -9.02 -9.24 19.42
N LYS A 129 -9.84 -9.10 20.46
CA LYS A 129 -10.62 -10.19 21.04
C LYS A 129 -11.81 -10.57 20.15
N GLU A 130 -12.60 -9.58 19.74
CA GLU A 130 -13.81 -9.78 18.93
C GLU A 130 -13.52 -10.29 17.52
N TYR A 131 -12.36 -9.94 16.96
CA TYR A 131 -11.87 -10.50 15.69
C TYR A 131 -11.97 -12.04 15.66
N LYS A 132 -11.60 -12.71 16.76
CA LYS A 132 -11.60 -14.19 16.83
C LYS A 132 -12.98 -14.83 16.77
N THR A 133 -14.03 -14.03 16.99
CA THR A 133 -15.43 -14.48 16.98
C THR A 133 -16.20 -13.96 15.77
N ASN A 134 -15.55 -13.22 14.87
CA ASN A 134 -16.16 -12.69 13.66
C ASN A 134 -15.70 -13.51 12.45
N GLY A 135 -16.55 -14.46 12.01
CA GLY A 135 -16.23 -15.38 10.93
C GLY A 135 -15.78 -14.70 9.63
N GLY A 136 -16.45 -13.62 9.21
CA GLY A 136 -16.07 -12.91 7.99
C GLY A 136 -14.71 -12.20 8.09
N MET A 137 -14.33 -11.73 9.27
CA MET A 137 -12.99 -11.17 9.48
C MET A 137 -11.93 -12.26 9.56
N THR A 138 -12.25 -13.42 10.15
CA THR A 138 -11.39 -14.60 10.16
C THR A 138 -11.11 -15.07 8.73
N GLU A 139 -12.15 -15.22 7.92
CA GLU A 139 -12.04 -15.59 6.50
C GLU A 139 -11.20 -14.58 5.71
N LEU A 140 -11.42 -13.28 5.92
CA LEU A 140 -10.58 -12.23 5.32
C LEU A 140 -9.10 -12.35 5.73
N GLY A 141 -8.81 -12.80 6.96
CA GLY A 141 -7.44 -13.09 7.39
C GLY A 141 -6.86 -14.37 6.77
N GLU A 142 -7.69 -15.38 6.52
CA GLU A 142 -7.31 -16.69 5.98
C GLU A 142 -7.11 -16.66 4.47
N LEU A 143 -8.07 -16.10 3.72
CA LEU A 143 -8.09 -16.09 2.25
C LEU A 143 -7.75 -14.72 1.65
N GLY A 144 -7.68 -13.67 2.46
CA GLY A 144 -7.52 -12.30 1.95
C GLY A 144 -8.78 -11.84 1.20
N THR A 145 -8.67 -10.76 0.41
CA THR A 145 -9.81 -10.29 -0.40
C THR A 145 -10.15 -11.23 -1.55
N ALA A 146 -9.26 -12.16 -1.90
CA ALA A 146 -9.49 -13.15 -2.95
C ALA A 146 -10.57 -14.18 -2.57
N GLY A 147 -10.88 -14.34 -1.27
CA GLY A 147 -12.03 -15.14 -0.82
C GLY A 147 -13.38 -14.65 -1.38
N VAL A 148 -13.44 -13.45 -1.96
CA VAL A 148 -14.66 -12.92 -2.59
C VAL A 148 -14.98 -13.53 -3.96
N VAL A 149 -14.03 -14.24 -4.59
CA VAL A 149 -14.18 -14.75 -5.97
C VAL A 149 -15.36 -15.73 -6.08
N LEU A 150 -15.40 -16.79 -5.29
CA LEU A 150 -16.48 -17.79 -5.35
C LEU A 150 -17.84 -17.22 -4.90
N PRO A 151 -17.93 -16.36 -3.86
CA PRO A 151 -19.16 -15.63 -3.56
C PRO A 151 -19.66 -14.73 -4.71
N GLN A 152 -18.77 -14.03 -5.42
CA GLN A 152 -19.18 -13.23 -6.59
C GLN A 152 -19.64 -14.11 -7.73
N GLU A 153 -18.95 -15.21 -7.99
CA GLU A 153 -19.35 -16.20 -8.99
C GLU A 153 -20.75 -16.76 -8.69
N PHE A 154 -20.98 -17.28 -7.49
CA PHE A 154 -22.26 -17.85 -7.07
C PHE A 154 -23.43 -16.87 -7.18
N SER A 155 -23.17 -15.57 -6.94
CA SER A 155 -24.18 -14.53 -7.04
C SER A 155 -24.35 -13.96 -8.46
N GLY A 156 -23.58 -14.43 -9.45
CA GLY A 156 -23.57 -13.90 -10.81
C GLY A 156 -22.97 -12.48 -10.90
N GLY A 157 -22.12 -12.12 -9.94
CA GLY A 157 -21.47 -10.82 -9.81
C GLY A 157 -20.03 -10.77 -10.30
N LEU A 158 -19.40 -11.89 -10.69
CA LEU A 158 -17.99 -11.95 -11.08
C LEU A 158 -17.78 -11.35 -12.49
N PRO A 159 -17.23 -10.13 -12.62
CA PRO A 159 -17.19 -9.45 -13.92
C PRO A 159 -16.30 -10.19 -14.92
N THR A 160 -16.91 -10.72 -15.97
CA THR A 160 -16.25 -11.60 -16.94
C THR A 160 -16.39 -11.04 -18.35
N ARG A 161 -15.28 -11.04 -19.11
CA ARG A 161 -15.20 -10.59 -20.52
C ARG A 161 -15.78 -9.18 -20.71
N ASN A 162 -15.23 -8.20 -19.98
CA ASN A 162 -15.70 -6.81 -19.97
C ASN A 162 -17.20 -6.68 -19.59
N TYR A 163 -17.59 -7.34 -18.49
CA TYR A 163 -18.95 -7.31 -17.93
C TYR A 163 -20.03 -7.90 -18.85
N SER A 164 -19.67 -8.70 -19.88
CA SER A 164 -20.67 -9.40 -20.69
C SER A 164 -21.30 -10.58 -19.94
N SER A 165 -20.66 -11.05 -18.86
CA SER A 165 -21.11 -12.14 -18.00
C SER A 165 -20.72 -11.89 -16.54
N GLY A 166 -21.50 -12.44 -15.62
CA GLY A 166 -21.20 -12.54 -14.19
C GLY A 166 -20.64 -13.90 -13.75
N HIS A 167 -20.40 -14.79 -14.71
CA HIS A 167 -19.91 -16.16 -14.56
C HIS A 167 -18.57 -16.32 -15.29
N PHE A 168 -17.59 -16.90 -14.61
CA PHE A 168 -16.31 -17.33 -15.18
C PHE A 168 -16.10 -18.83 -14.97
N GLU A 169 -15.83 -19.53 -16.07
CA GLU A 169 -15.75 -20.99 -16.11
C GLU A 169 -14.59 -21.54 -15.25
N GLU A 170 -13.51 -20.76 -15.09
CA GLU A 170 -12.31 -21.12 -14.33
C GLU A 170 -12.19 -20.34 -13.01
N CYS A 171 -13.32 -19.89 -12.44
CA CYS A 171 -13.37 -19.12 -11.19
C CYS A 171 -12.63 -19.78 -10.01
N GLU A 172 -12.67 -21.12 -9.91
CA GLU A 172 -11.96 -21.88 -8.86
C GLU A 172 -10.43 -21.74 -8.96
N GLU A 173 -9.89 -21.59 -10.17
CA GLU A 173 -8.43 -21.48 -10.37
C GLU A 173 -7.88 -20.11 -9.95
N ILE A 174 -8.73 -19.09 -9.89
CA ILE A 174 -8.37 -17.72 -9.47
C ILE A 174 -8.89 -17.37 -8.06
N SER A 175 -9.38 -18.36 -7.31
CA SER A 175 -10.00 -18.14 -6.00
C SER A 175 -8.99 -17.91 -4.88
N GLY A 176 -9.47 -17.36 -3.75
CA GLY A 176 -8.66 -17.20 -2.55
C GLY A 176 -8.24 -18.54 -1.94
N GLU A 177 -9.10 -19.55 -2.02
CA GLU A 177 -8.86 -20.92 -1.59
C GLU A 177 -7.74 -21.55 -2.42
N ARG A 178 -7.84 -21.50 -3.75
CA ARG A 178 -6.79 -22.06 -4.62
C ARG A 178 -5.45 -21.37 -4.38
N MET A 179 -5.43 -20.04 -4.26
CA MET A 179 -4.22 -19.30 -3.91
C MET A 179 -3.61 -19.78 -2.58
N ALA A 180 -4.45 -19.97 -1.56
CA ALA A 180 -4.01 -20.40 -0.23
C ALA A 180 -3.43 -21.82 -0.22
N GLU A 181 -3.96 -22.72 -1.06
CA GLU A 181 -3.50 -24.10 -1.17
C GLU A 181 -2.22 -24.28 -2.00
N THR A 182 -1.92 -23.32 -2.90
CA THR A 182 -0.87 -23.49 -3.92
C THR A 182 0.30 -22.52 -3.75
N ILE A 183 0.07 -21.24 -4.02
CA ILE A 183 1.14 -20.24 -4.21
C ILE A 183 1.36 -19.33 -3.00
N LEU A 184 0.56 -19.46 -1.93
CA LEU A 184 0.68 -18.64 -0.73
C LEU A 184 1.90 -19.08 0.11
N VAL A 185 2.91 -18.21 0.17
CA VAL A 185 4.12 -18.43 0.98
C VAL A 185 4.10 -17.67 2.31
N GLY A 186 3.25 -16.65 2.42
CA GLY A 186 3.23 -15.79 3.60
C GLY A 186 2.00 -14.89 3.70
N ARG A 187 1.87 -14.25 4.86
CA ARG A 187 0.82 -13.26 5.13
C ARG A 187 1.41 -12.05 5.81
N ASP A 188 1.19 -10.89 5.21
CA ASP A 188 1.63 -9.60 5.72
C ASP A 188 0.44 -8.81 6.32
N THR A 189 0.70 -7.65 6.90
CA THR A 189 -0.32 -6.79 7.48
C THR A 189 -0.02 -5.30 7.28
N CYS A 190 -1.07 -4.49 7.42
CA CYS A 190 -0.87 -3.05 7.61
C CYS A 190 -0.46 -2.77 9.06
N TYR A 191 0.15 -1.61 9.30
CA TYR A 191 0.57 -1.18 10.63
C TYR A 191 -0.53 -1.42 11.68
N ALA A 192 -0.17 -2.14 12.75
CA ALA A 192 -1.02 -2.49 13.91
C ALA A 192 -2.30 -3.30 13.60
N CYS A 193 -2.51 -3.79 12.38
CA CYS A 193 -3.70 -4.56 12.02
C CYS A 193 -3.57 -6.04 12.39
N VAL A 194 -4.56 -6.56 13.12
CA VAL A 194 -4.60 -7.97 13.57
C VAL A 194 -5.15 -8.95 12.53
N VAL A 195 -5.82 -8.45 11.48
CA VAL A 195 -6.46 -9.28 10.45
C VAL A 195 -5.42 -9.96 9.54
N ARG A 196 -4.31 -9.28 9.25
CA ARG A 196 -3.24 -9.76 8.35
C ARG A 196 -3.74 -10.21 6.97
N CYS A 197 -4.69 -9.49 6.37
CA CYS A 197 -5.36 -9.88 5.12
C CYS A 197 -4.46 -9.91 3.85
N LYS A 198 -3.20 -9.48 3.95
CA LYS A 198 -2.31 -9.33 2.79
C LYS A 198 -1.63 -10.65 2.47
N ARG A 199 -1.62 -10.99 1.19
CA ARG A 199 -1.09 -12.26 0.67
C ARG A 199 0.32 -12.03 0.14
N GLU A 200 1.24 -12.90 0.52
CA GLU A 200 2.56 -13.00 -0.10
C GLU A 200 2.58 -14.30 -0.87
N VAL A 201 2.76 -14.21 -2.18
CA VAL A 201 2.68 -15.35 -3.09
C VAL A 201 4.00 -15.49 -3.83
N GLU A 202 4.33 -16.74 -4.18
CA GLU A 202 5.48 -17.09 -5.01
C GLU A 202 4.98 -17.80 -6.27
N PHE A 203 5.54 -17.44 -7.41
CA PHE A 203 5.24 -18.07 -8.69
C PHE A 203 6.52 -18.13 -9.52
N GLU A 204 6.64 -19.16 -10.33
CA GLU A 204 7.73 -19.28 -11.29
C GLU A 204 7.45 -18.32 -12.45
N ASN A 205 8.44 -17.50 -12.81
CA ASN A 205 8.40 -16.77 -14.07
C ASN A 205 8.97 -17.70 -15.14
N ASP A 206 8.12 -18.18 -16.04
CA ASP A 206 8.56 -18.78 -17.31
C ASP A 206 9.29 -17.75 -18.20
#